data_AF-A0A174PTJ7-F1
#
_entry.id   AF-A0A174PTJ7-F1
#
_cell.length_a   1.000
_cell.length_b   1.000
_cell.length_c   1.000
_cell.angle_alpha   90.00
_cell.angle_beta   90.00
_cell.angle_gamma   90.00
#
_symmetry.space_group_name_H-M   'P 1'
#
loop_
_entity.id
_entity.type
_entity.pdbx_description
1 polymer ?
#
loop_
_entity_poly.entity_id
_entity_poly.type
_entity_poly.pdbx_seq_one_letter_code
_entity_poly.pdbx_strand_id
1 'polypeptide(L)'
;MAILERGRMVETGTVEAVFSNPQTEAGRRLVFPEGANIDKFPVAGVVRVVFNGGSSYEPLIASLAIDCGVKVNILGADTRNVNGKAFGSMLLGLPEDHGEAVRAMNYLKAQKDVTVEEVPDYHG
;
A
#
# COMPACT_ATOMS: atom_id res chain seq x y z
N MET A 1 8.76 17.59 6.16
CA MET A 1 9.15 16.43 6.98
C MET A 1 10.66 16.26 6.90
N ALA A 2 11.29 15.90 8.02
CA ALA A 2 12.70 15.56 8.06
C ALA A 2 12.87 14.27 8.87
N ILE A 3 13.65 13.33 8.35
CA ILE A 3 13.97 12.05 8.99
C ILE A 3 15.42 12.10 9.45
N LEU A 4 15.64 11.73 10.71
CA LEU A 4 16.94 11.67 11.36
C LEU A 4 17.29 10.21 11.70
N GLU A 5 18.51 9.79 11.39
CA GLU A 5 19.07 8.50 11.83
C GLU A 5 20.45 8.75 12.46
N ARG A 6 20.67 8.20 13.67
CA ARG A 6 21.92 8.38 14.45
C ARG A 6 22.38 9.84 14.55
N GLY A 7 21.41 10.75 14.76
CA GLY A 7 21.66 12.19 14.90
C GLY A 7 22.02 12.92 13.61
N ARG A 8 21.92 12.27 12.44
CA ARG A 8 22.13 12.89 11.13
C ARG A 8 20.84 12.96 10.34
N MET A 9 20.68 14.03 9.58
CA MET A 9 19.57 14.18 8.64
C MET A 9 19.81 13.29 7.44
N VAL A 10 18.90 12.34 7.24
CA VAL A 10 19.00 11.33 6.17
C VAL A 10 18.01 11.59 5.05
N GLU A 11 16.82 12.13 5.35
CA GLU A 11 15.82 12.45 4.32
C GLU A 11 15.04 13.71 4.67
N THR A 12 14.74 14.53 3.67
CA THR A 12 13.90 15.72 3.82
C THR A 12 13.00 15.88 2.61
N GLY A 13 11.78 16.34 2.83
CA GLY A 13 10.82 16.56 1.76
C GLY A 13 9.47 17.00 2.31
N THR A 14 8.49 17.17 1.43
CA THR A 14 7.09 17.26 1.87
C THR A 14 6.68 15.93 2.51
N VAL A 15 5.63 15.95 3.34
CA VAL A 15 5.13 14.72 3.96
C VAL A 15 4.69 13.76 2.86
N GLU A 16 4.02 14.28 1.85
CA GLU A 16 3.56 13.55 0.67
C GLU A 16 4.72 12.87 -0.06
N ALA A 17 5.80 13.61 -0.36
CA ALA A 17 6.94 13.05 -1.09
C ALA A 17 7.62 11.90 -0.31
N VAL A 18 7.80 12.09 1.00
CA VAL A 18 8.47 11.10 1.87
C VAL A 18 7.62 9.84 2.06
N PHE A 19 6.29 9.97 2.15
CA PHE A 19 5.39 8.82 2.31
C PHE A 19 5.10 8.09 1.00
N SER A 20 5.08 8.80 -0.13
CA SER A 20 4.82 8.22 -1.45
C SER A 20 6.04 7.52 -2.06
N ASN A 21 7.24 8.05 -1.85
CA ASN A 21 8.46 7.49 -2.43
C ASN A 21 9.66 7.72 -1.51
N PRO A 22 9.75 7.00 -0.36
CA PRO A 22 10.85 7.16 0.57
C PRO A 22 12.19 6.81 -0.08
N GLN A 23 13.12 7.76 -0.05
CA GLN A 23 14.43 7.65 -0.72
C GLN A 23 15.48 6.93 0.14
N THR A 24 15.29 6.88 1.45
CA THR A 24 16.24 6.28 2.40
C THR A 24 15.71 5.04 3.08
N GLU A 25 16.59 4.19 3.60
CA GLU A 25 16.20 3.01 4.38
C GLU A 25 15.45 3.39 5.66
N ALA A 26 15.88 4.45 6.35
CA ALA A 26 15.18 4.99 7.50
C ALA A 26 13.77 5.49 7.13
N GLY A 27 13.63 6.17 5.98
CA GLY A 27 12.34 6.55 5.41
C GLY A 27 11.48 5.34 5.09
N ARG A 28 12.05 4.31 4.45
CA ARG A 28 11.36 3.07 4.14
C ARG A 28 10.87 2.36 5.39
N ARG A 29 11.68 2.20 6.44
CA ARG A 29 11.25 1.57 7.70
C ARG A 29 10.19 2.38 8.45
N LEU A 30 10.23 3.71 8.33
CA LEU A 30 9.23 4.60 8.92
C LEU A 30 7.87 4.50 8.22
N VAL A 31 7.88 4.34 6.89
CA VAL A 31 6.69 4.23 6.02
C VAL A 31 6.18 2.78 5.92
N PHE A 32 7.08 1.81 6.10
CA PHE A 32 6.82 0.37 6.02
C PHE A 32 7.41 -0.33 7.26
N PRO A 33 6.83 -0.16 8.44
CA PRO A 33 7.25 -0.91 9.62
C PRO A 33 7.01 -2.41 9.38
N GLU A 34 7.98 -3.25 9.74
CA GLU A 34 7.85 -4.71 9.59
C GLU A 34 6.65 -5.24 10.37
N GLY A 35 5.76 -5.99 9.71
CA GLY A 35 4.70 -6.73 10.40
C GLY A 35 3.48 -7.11 9.57
N ALA A 36 3.52 -8.31 8.99
CA ALA A 36 2.34 -9.13 8.73
C ALA A 36 2.77 -10.59 8.53
N ASN A 37 2.33 -11.49 9.41
CA ASN A 37 2.57 -12.93 9.36
C ASN A 37 1.49 -13.57 8.46
N ILE A 38 1.88 -14.19 7.34
CA ILE A 38 1.00 -14.43 6.19
C ILE A 38 0.75 -15.91 5.89
N ASP A 39 1.38 -16.83 6.63
CA ASP A 39 1.40 -18.28 6.39
C ASP A 39 0.01 -18.97 6.43
N LYS A 40 -1.09 -18.22 6.49
CA LYS A 40 -2.46 -18.71 6.65
C LYS A 40 -3.40 -18.36 5.50
N PHE A 41 -2.95 -17.69 4.44
CA PHE A 41 -3.85 -17.27 3.35
C PHE A 41 -3.44 -17.88 1.99
N PRO A 42 -4.34 -18.60 1.30
CA PRO A 42 -4.14 -18.97 -0.09
C PRO A 42 -4.26 -17.71 -0.96
N VAL A 43 -3.13 -17.06 -1.24
CA VAL A 43 -3.05 -15.87 -2.10
C VAL A 43 -2.12 -16.19 -3.27
N ALA A 44 -2.56 -15.97 -4.51
CA ALA A 44 -1.73 -16.22 -5.69
C ALA A 44 -0.71 -15.12 -5.95
N GLY A 45 -0.88 -13.96 -5.32
CA GLY A 45 0.05 -12.85 -5.41
C GLY A 45 -0.21 -11.81 -4.33
N VAL A 46 0.83 -11.06 -4.01
CA VAL A 46 0.73 -9.95 -3.06
C VAL A 46 1.11 -8.66 -3.77
N VAL A 47 0.27 -7.65 -3.57
CA VAL A 47 0.47 -6.32 -4.14
C VAL A 47 0.51 -5.28 -3.04
N ARG A 48 1.42 -4.34 -3.19
CA ARG A 48 1.50 -3.14 -2.36
C ARG A 48 0.73 -2.03 -3.04
N VAL A 49 -0.24 -1.49 -2.32
CA VAL A 49 -1.05 -0.35 -2.70
C VAL A 49 -0.58 0.84 -1.87
N VAL A 50 0.03 1.83 -2.51
CA VAL A 50 0.51 3.07 -1.88
C VAL A 50 -0.49 4.18 -2.12
N PHE A 51 -0.96 4.81 -1.05
CA PHE A 51 -1.87 5.95 -1.07
C PHE A 51 -1.07 7.25 -1.06
N ASN A 52 -1.26 8.09 -2.08
CA ASN A 52 -0.46 9.28 -2.32
C ASN A 52 -1.20 10.60 -2.01
N GLY A 53 -2.18 10.56 -1.11
CA GLY A 53 -2.93 11.74 -0.68
C GLY A 53 -4.30 11.93 -1.35
N GLY A 54 -4.89 10.85 -1.88
CA GLY A 54 -6.30 10.81 -2.28
C GLY A 54 -7.24 10.95 -1.07
N SER A 55 -8.55 11.11 -1.32
CA SER A 55 -9.54 11.24 -0.25
C SER A 55 -9.54 10.02 0.68
N SER A 56 -9.44 10.24 2.00
CA SER A 56 -9.55 9.15 2.98
C SER A 56 -10.96 8.56 3.11
N TYR A 57 -11.95 9.18 2.47
CA TYR A 57 -13.35 8.80 2.53
C TYR A 57 -13.80 7.95 1.34
N GLU A 58 -12.91 7.75 0.35
CA GLU A 58 -13.17 6.85 -0.78
C GLU A 58 -12.91 5.40 -0.34
N PRO A 59 -13.92 4.52 -0.37
CA PRO A 59 -13.81 3.19 0.22
C PRO A 59 -13.21 2.19 -0.78
N LEU A 60 -11.97 2.42 -1.20
CA LEU A 60 -11.28 1.70 -2.30
C LEU A 60 -11.50 0.19 -2.28
N ILE A 61 -11.31 -0.45 -1.11
CA ILE A 61 -11.43 -1.90 -0.96
C ILE A 61 -12.88 -2.37 -1.08
N ALA A 62 -13.83 -1.61 -0.55
CA ALA A 62 -15.25 -1.94 -0.67
C ALA A 62 -15.73 -1.76 -2.11
N SER A 63 -15.29 -0.69 -2.79
CA SER A 63 -15.59 -0.46 -4.20
C SER A 63 -15.01 -1.56 -5.09
N LEU A 64 -13.81 -2.08 -4.78
CA LEU A 64 -13.26 -3.24 -5.47
C LEU A 64 -14.19 -4.48 -5.34
N ALA A 65 -14.71 -4.73 -4.14
CA ALA A 65 -15.64 -5.84 -3.90
C ALA A 65 -17.00 -5.66 -4.59
N ILE A 66 -17.54 -4.44 -4.60
CA ILE A 66 -18.87 -4.14 -5.14
C ILE A 66 -18.82 -4.00 -6.68
N ASP A 67 -17.89 -3.20 -7.19
CA ASP A 67 -17.85 -2.81 -8.60
C ASP A 67 -17.17 -3.89 -9.47
N CYS A 68 -16.14 -4.56 -8.94
CA CYS A 68 -15.41 -5.60 -9.67
C CYS A 68 -15.84 -7.02 -9.31
N GLY A 69 -16.60 -7.19 -8.22
CA GLY A 69 -16.93 -8.50 -7.67
C GLY A 69 -15.71 -9.24 -7.11
N VAL A 70 -14.61 -8.52 -6.80
CA VAL A 70 -13.35 -9.14 -6.38
C VAL A 70 -13.09 -8.90 -4.90
N LYS A 71 -12.91 -9.98 -4.15
CA LYS A 71 -12.51 -9.92 -2.73
C LYS A 71 -11.00 -10.00 -2.62
N VAL A 72 -10.40 -9.15 -1.81
CA VAL A 72 -8.96 -9.17 -1.52
C VAL A 72 -8.75 -9.30 -0.02
N ASN A 73 -7.65 -9.94 0.37
CA ASN A 73 -7.25 -10.03 1.78
C ASN A 73 -6.34 -8.85 2.12
N ILE A 74 -6.57 -8.18 3.25
CA ILE A 74 -5.62 -7.19 3.78
C ILE A 74 -4.58 -7.95 4.61
N LEU A 75 -3.34 -8.00 4.11
CA LEU A 75 -2.24 -8.71 4.76
C LEU A 75 -1.53 -7.80 5.75
N GLY A 76 -1.34 -6.53 5.38
CA GLY A 76 -0.80 -5.50 6.26
C GLY A 76 -1.28 -4.12 5.82
N ALA A 77 -1.34 -3.18 6.74
CA ALA A 77 -1.73 -1.81 6.45
C ALA A 77 -1.02 -0.84 7.40
N ASP A 78 -0.25 0.08 6.85
CA ASP A 78 0.21 1.29 7.54
C ASP A 78 -0.32 2.48 6.74
N THR A 79 -1.65 2.65 6.79
CA THR A 79 -2.34 3.75 6.12
C THR A 79 -2.84 4.74 7.18
N ARG A 80 -2.64 6.03 6.94
CA ARG A 80 -2.97 7.11 7.87
C ARG A 80 -3.80 8.17 7.19
N ASN A 81 -4.71 8.77 7.96
CA ASN A 81 -5.44 9.95 7.55
C ASN A 81 -4.69 11.21 8.01
N VAL A 82 -4.28 12.05 7.07
CA VAL A 82 -3.69 13.36 7.33
C VAL A 82 -4.53 14.41 6.63
N ASN A 83 -5.26 15.23 7.40
CA ASN A 83 -6.11 16.30 6.89
C ASN A 83 -7.15 15.85 5.83
N GLY A 84 -7.77 14.68 6.04
CA GLY A 84 -8.79 14.13 5.12
C GLY A 84 -8.22 13.40 3.91
N LYS A 85 -6.89 13.21 3.87
CA LYS A 85 -6.19 12.50 2.81
C LYS A 85 -5.54 11.21 3.33
N ALA A 86 -5.63 10.14 2.54
CA ALA A 86 -5.01 8.87 2.84
C ALA A 86 -3.54 8.86 2.39
N PHE A 87 -2.64 8.50 3.30
CA PHE A 87 -1.21 8.32 3.06
C PHE A 87 -0.72 6.97 3.59
N GLY A 88 0.37 6.46 3.03
CA GLY A 88 1.00 5.22 3.47
C GLY A 88 0.65 4.06 2.55
N SER A 89 0.67 2.83 3.04
CA SER A 89 0.46 1.66 2.18
C SER A 89 -0.38 0.55 2.80
N MET A 90 -0.88 -0.30 1.92
CA MET A 90 -1.58 -1.53 2.24
C MET A 90 -1.02 -2.67 1.40
N LEU A 91 -0.79 -3.82 2.03
CA LEU A 91 -0.47 -5.07 1.36
C LEU A 91 -1.76 -5.85 1.17
N LEU A 92 -2.08 -6.16 -0.08
CA LEU A 92 -3.27 -6.91 -0.46
C LEU A 92 -2.87 -8.26 -1.04
N GLY A 93 -3.49 -9.31 -0.53
CA GLY A 93 -3.48 -10.64 -1.13
C GLY A 93 -4.53 -10.73 -2.22
N LEU A 94 -4.10 -11.02 -3.44
CA LEU A 94 -4.98 -11.22 -4.58
C LEU A 94 -5.59 -12.63 -4.58
N PRO A 95 -6.80 -12.80 -5.15
CA PRO A 95 -7.41 -14.11 -5.36
C PRO A 95 -6.54 -15.06 -6.17
N GLU A 96 -6.76 -16.37 -5.99
CA GLU A 96 -6.13 -17.39 -6.83
C GLU A 96 -6.67 -17.41 -8.26
N ASP A 97 -7.92 -16.98 -8.46
CA ASP A 97 -8.48 -16.84 -9.80
C ASP A 97 -7.75 -15.72 -10.55
N HIS A 98 -7.04 -16.11 -11.61
CA HIS A 98 -6.25 -15.19 -12.43
C HIS A 98 -7.11 -14.08 -13.05
N GLY A 99 -8.36 -14.37 -13.43
CA GLY A 99 -9.27 -13.37 -13.98
C GLY A 99 -9.66 -12.30 -12.95
N GLU A 100 -9.95 -12.71 -11.72
CA GLU A 100 -10.19 -11.80 -10.58
C GLU A 100 -8.95 -10.99 -10.23
N ALA A 101 -7.78 -11.63 -10.16
CA ALA A 101 -6.51 -10.95 -9.87
C ALA A 101 -6.20 -9.86 -10.90
N VAL A 102 -6.38 -10.14 -12.20
CA VAL A 102 -6.20 -9.16 -13.27
C VAL A 102 -7.21 -8.00 -13.16
N ARG A 103 -8.49 -8.29 -12.87
CA ARG A 103 -9.51 -7.24 -12.68
C ARG A 103 -9.15 -6.34 -11.51
N ALA A 104 -8.74 -6.91 -10.38
CA ALA A 104 -8.30 -6.13 -9.22
C ALA A 104 -7.10 -5.25 -9.54
N MET A 105 -6.09 -5.80 -10.22
CA MET A 105 -4.91 -5.04 -10.63
C MET A 105 -5.25 -3.87 -11.55
N ASN A 106 -6.10 -4.08 -12.54
CA ASN A 106 -6.53 -3.03 -13.44
C ASN A 106 -7.32 -1.93 -12.72
N TYR A 107 -8.24 -2.33 -11.82
CA TYR A 107 -9.02 -1.39 -11.03
C TYR A 107 -8.15 -0.54 -10.11
N LEU A 108 -7.22 -1.16 -9.38
CA LEU A 108 -6.32 -0.46 -8.46
C LEU A 108 -5.37 0.49 -9.21
N LYS A 109 -4.82 0.07 -10.36
CA LYS A 109 -3.93 0.90 -11.20
C LYS A 109 -4.66 2.07 -11.88
N ALA A 110 -5.98 1.99 -12.03
CA ALA A 110 -6.78 3.07 -12.60
C ALA A 110 -7.04 4.22 -11.61
N GLN A 111 -6.76 4.02 -10.32
CA GLN A 111 -7.00 5.04 -9.30
C GLN A 111 -5.90 6.10 -9.34
N LYS A 112 -6.31 7.37 -9.48
CA LYS A 112 -5.40 8.49 -9.72
C LYS A 112 -4.36 8.69 -8.60
N ASP A 113 -4.78 8.56 -7.35
CA ASP A 113 -3.96 8.87 -6.18
C ASP A 113 -3.40 7.61 -5.50
N VAL A 114 -3.32 6.51 -6.25
CA VAL A 114 -2.85 5.21 -5.78
C VAL A 114 -1.75 4.70 -6.70
N THR A 115 -0.72 4.09 -6.12
CA THR A 115 0.31 3.35 -6.86
C THR A 115 0.27 1.89 -6.47
N VAL A 116 0.45 0.99 -7.43
CA VAL A 116 0.36 -0.45 -7.22
C VAL A 116 1.66 -1.11 -7.66
N GLU A 117 2.28 -1.87 -6.77
CA GLU A 117 3.51 -2.61 -7.01
C GLU A 117 3.31 -4.08 -6.66
N GLU A 118 3.79 -4.99 -7.52
CA GLU A 118 3.83 -6.41 -7.19
C GLU A 118 5.00 -6.67 -6.23
N VAL A 119 4.78 -7.54 -5.23
CA VAL A 119 5.81 -7.91 -4.24
C VAL A 119 6.26 -9.35 -4.53
N PRO A 120 7.26 -9.55 -5.41
CA PRO A 120 7.65 -10.89 -5.88
C PRO A 120 8.28 -11.79 -4.81
N ASP A 121 8.94 -11.20 -3.81
CA ASP A 121 9.65 -11.93 -2.75
C ASP A 121 8.94 -11.82 -1.38
N TYR A 122 7.61 -11.77 -1.38
CA TYR A 122 6.86 -11.72 -0.13
C TYR A 122 6.85 -13.10 0.55
N HIS A 123 7.92 -13.38 1.29
CA HIS A 123 8.03 -14.48 2.22
C HIS A 123 7.77 -13.94 3.64
N GLY A 124 6.82 -14.56 4.35
CA GLY A 124 6.53 -14.27 5.76
C GLY A 124 7.65 -14.73 6.68
#